data_AF-A0A4Y5T9G6-F1
#
_entry.id   AF-A0A4Y5T9G6-F1
#
_cell.length_a   1.000
_cell.length_b   1.000
_cell.length_c   1.000
_cell.angle_alpha   90.00
_cell.angle_beta   90.00
_cell.angle_gamma   90.00
#
_symmetry.space_group_name_H-M   'P 1'
#
loop_
_entity.id
_entity.type
_entity.pdbx_description
1 polymer ?
#
loop_
_entity_poly.entity_id
_entity_poly.type
_entity_poly.pdbx_seq_one_letter_code
_entity_poly.pdbx_strand_id
1 'polypeptide(L)'
;SIAVSRVQHLHLLAQRLFSDFESTLQTEEQRQLNKIFLQDFCNSDYIISPIDKHETQRSSVLKLLSISYRLVESWEFPSRSLSGGSAPRNQISPKLSELKTGILLLIRANQDGAELFPDSSALQLAPYGNYYQSLGADESLRRTYELLACFKKDMHKVETYLTVAKCRLSPEANCTL
;
A
#
# COMPACT_ATOMS: atom_id res chain seq x y z
N SER A 1 2.14 -18.19 -4.03
CA SER A 1 3.05 -17.14 -4.50
C SER A 1 3.61 -16.42 -3.29
N ILE A 2 4.94 -16.27 -3.23
CA ILE A 2 5.66 -15.64 -2.11
C ILE A 2 5.25 -14.16 -1.97
N ALA A 3 5.07 -13.43 -3.07
CA ALA A 3 4.68 -12.02 -3.04
C ALA A 3 3.30 -11.80 -2.41
N VAL A 4 2.31 -12.65 -2.72
CA VAL A 4 0.96 -12.59 -2.12
C VAL A 4 1.01 -12.85 -0.61
N SER A 5 1.77 -13.86 -0.16
CA SER A 5 1.93 -14.12 1.28
C SER A 5 2.63 -12.96 2.00
N ARG A 6 3.64 -12.34 1.38
CA ARG A 6 4.35 -11.19 1.96
C ARG A 6 3.45 -9.97 2.12
N VAL A 7 2.67 -9.61 1.10
CA VAL A 7 1.73 -8.48 1.21
C VAL A 7 0.59 -8.79 2.18
N GLN A 8 0.09 -10.03 2.23
CA GLN A 8 -0.89 -10.45 3.23
C GLN A 8 -0.41 -10.21 4.66
N HIS A 9 0.84 -10.56 4.95
CA HIS A 9 1.42 -10.26 6.26
C HIS A 9 1.51 -8.76 6.55
N LEU A 10 1.87 -7.94 5.54
CA LEU A 10 1.90 -6.48 5.68
C LEU A 10 0.51 -5.89 5.90
N HIS A 11 -0.50 -6.39 5.18
CA HIS A 11 -1.88 -5.94 5.33
C HIS A 11 -2.45 -6.32 6.70
N LEU A 12 -2.25 -7.55 7.17
CA LEU A 12 -2.64 -7.97 8.52
C LEU A 12 -1.94 -7.14 9.61
N LEU A 13 -0.67 -6.82 9.41
CA LEU A 13 0.06 -5.93 10.31
C LEU A 13 -0.55 -4.51 10.29
N ALA A 14 -0.87 -3.97 9.12
CA ALA A 14 -1.51 -2.66 8.99
C ALA A 14 -2.88 -2.61 9.68
N GLN A 15 -3.70 -3.65 9.53
CA GLN A 15 -4.98 -3.79 10.23
C GLN A 15 -4.78 -3.78 11.74
N ARG A 16 -3.83 -4.57 12.25
CA ARG A 16 -3.52 -4.61 13.69
C ARG A 16 -3.08 -3.25 14.22
N LEU A 17 -2.11 -2.59 13.57
CA LEU A 17 -1.62 -1.29 14.00
C LEU A 17 -2.73 -0.23 14.03
N PHE A 18 -3.63 -0.26 13.03
CA PHE A 18 -4.78 0.63 12.95
C PHE A 18 -5.78 0.35 14.08
N SER A 19 -6.17 -0.91 14.30
CA SER A 19 -7.08 -1.30 15.36
C SER A 19 -6.52 -1.03 16.76
N ASP A 20 -5.22 -1.28 16.97
CA ASP A 20 -4.53 -0.97 18.22
C ASP A 20 -4.58 0.54 18.49
N PHE A 21 -4.32 1.37 17.48
CA PHE A 21 -4.43 2.83 17.61
C PHE A 21 -5.87 3.26 17.91
N GLU A 22 -6.86 2.79 17.16
CA GLU A 22 -8.27 3.12 17.40
C GLU A 22 -8.72 2.75 18.82
N SER A 23 -8.22 1.64 19.37
CA SER A 23 -8.54 1.21 20.73
C SER A 23 -8.04 2.16 21.83
N THR A 24 -7.07 3.03 21.51
CA THR A 24 -6.54 4.04 22.44
C THR A 24 -7.33 5.34 22.42
N LEU A 25 -8.19 5.54 21.42
CA LEU A 25 -8.97 6.76 21.24
C LEU A 25 -10.26 6.74 22.07
N GLN A 26 -10.72 7.91 22.52
CA GLN A 26 -12.07 8.05 23.05
C GLN A 26 -13.10 7.94 21.92
N THR A 27 -14.31 7.46 22.22
CA THR A 27 -15.38 7.25 21.23
C THR A 27 -15.69 8.49 20.39
N GLU A 28 -15.64 9.68 20.99
CA GLU A 28 -15.91 10.94 20.28
C GLU A 28 -14.75 11.34 19.35
N GLU A 29 -13.51 11.17 19.78
CA GLU A 29 -12.31 11.39 18.95
C GLU A 29 -12.30 10.44 17.75
N GLN A 30 -12.62 9.17 17.97
CA GLN A 30 -12.72 8.17 16.91
C GLN A 30 -13.80 8.56 15.88
N ARG A 31 -14.96 9.05 16.32
CA ARG A 31 -16.03 9.52 15.41
C ARG A 31 -15.61 10.73 14.58
N GLN A 32 -14.87 11.67 15.18
CA GLN A 32 -14.39 12.86 14.49
C GLN A 32 -13.32 12.49 13.45
N LEU A 33 -12.35 11.67 13.81
CA LEU A 33 -11.29 11.22 12.89
C LEU A 33 -11.84 10.39 11.73
N ASN A 34 -12.82 9.52 11.98
CA ASN A 34 -13.50 8.76 10.92
C ASN A 34 -14.17 9.69 9.89
N LYS A 35 -14.82 10.77 10.33
CA LYS A 35 -15.46 11.73 9.42
C LYS A 35 -14.45 12.49 8.58
N ILE A 36 -13.32 12.87 9.19
CA ILE A 36 -12.24 13.62 8.54
C ILE A 36 -11.56 12.75 7.47
N PHE A 37 -11.24 11.50 7.78
CA PHE A 37 -10.56 10.61 6.83
C PHE A 37 -11.43 10.23 5.63
N LEU A 38 -12.75 10.21 5.76
CA LEU A 38 -13.65 10.05 4.60
C LEU A 38 -13.51 11.19 3.58
N GLN A 39 -12.94 12.33 3.98
CA GLN A 39 -12.70 13.50 3.12
C GLN A 39 -11.23 13.68 2.71
N ASP A 40 -10.28 13.04 3.39
CA ASP A 40 -8.85 13.25 3.16
C ASP A 40 -8.25 12.26 2.14
N PHE A 41 -7.27 12.77 1.38
CA PHE A 41 -6.54 12.02 0.37
C PHE A 41 -5.29 11.37 0.97
N CYS A 42 -5.02 10.12 0.58
CA CYS A 42 -3.73 9.50 0.83
C CYS A 42 -2.72 10.00 -0.21
N ASN A 43 -1.47 10.16 0.20
CA ASN A 43 -0.40 10.56 -0.72
C ASN A 43 -0.25 9.60 -1.92
N SER A 44 -0.63 8.34 -1.76
CA SER A 44 -0.68 7.35 -2.83
C SER A 44 -1.82 7.55 -3.84
N ASP A 45 -2.80 8.42 -3.58
CA ASP A 45 -3.94 8.62 -4.48
C ASP A 45 -3.55 9.33 -5.79
N TYR A 46 -2.35 9.93 -5.86
CA TYR A 46 -1.75 10.38 -7.13
C TYR A 46 -1.32 9.21 -8.04
N ILE A 47 -1.20 7.99 -7.51
CA ILE A 47 -0.92 6.81 -8.31
C ILE A 47 -2.22 6.33 -8.94
N ILE A 48 -2.38 6.62 -10.23
CA ILE A 48 -3.54 6.19 -11.02
C ILE A 48 -3.64 4.66 -10.94
N SER A 49 -4.68 4.19 -10.28
CA SER A 49 -4.89 2.79 -9.96
C SER A 49 -6.35 2.39 -10.25
N PRO A 50 -6.63 1.13 -10.61
CA PRO A 50 -7.99 0.64 -10.77
C PRO A 50 -8.84 0.97 -9.55
N ILE A 51 -9.95 1.68 -9.75
CA ILE A 51 -10.78 2.20 -8.66
C ILE A 51 -11.80 1.18 -8.15
N ASP A 52 -12.10 0.17 -8.96
CA ASP A 52 -13.09 -0.85 -8.62
C ASP A 52 -12.66 -2.27 -9.02
N LYS A 53 -13.49 -3.25 -8.63
CA LYS A 53 -13.29 -4.67 -8.92
C LYS A 53 -13.19 -4.92 -10.43
N HIS A 54 -14.00 -4.24 -11.22
CA HIS A 54 -14.14 -4.49 -12.65
C HIS A 54 -12.94 -3.96 -13.45
N GLU A 55 -12.45 -2.76 -13.14
CA GLU A 55 -11.20 -2.24 -13.70
C GLU A 55 -10.00 -3.08 -13.30
N THR A 56 -9.98 -3.58 -12.06
CA THR A 56 -8.93 -4.48 -11.58
C THR A 56 -8.93 -5.78 -12.38
N GLN A 57 -10.11 -6.37 -12.58
CA GLN A 57 -10.30 -7.59 -13.36
C GLN A 57 -10.03 -7.42 -14.87
N ARG A 58 -10.02 -6.19 -15.40
CA ARG A 58 -9.66 -5.90 -16.79
C ARG A 58 -8.20 -5.48 -17.01
N SER A 59 -7.52 -5.02 -15.96
CA SER A 59 -6.12 -4.56 -16.06
C SER A 59 -5.17 -5.70 -16.41
N SER A 60 -4.13 -5.48 -17.21
CA SER A 60 -3.12 -6.51 -17.49
C SER A 60 -2.33 -6.92 -16.23
N VAL A 61 -1.72 -8.11 -16.23
CA VAL A 61 -0.84 -8.55 -15.13
C VAL A 61 0.27 -7.51 -14.90
N LEU A 62 0.90 -7.07 -15.98
CA LEU A 62 2.00 -6.11 -15.93
C LEU A 62 1.55 -4.75 -15.35
N LYS A 63 0.36 -4.25 -15.71
CA LYS A 63 -0.22 -3.04 -15.11
C LYS A 63 -0.42 -3.20 -13.60
N LEU A 64 -1.01 -4.32 -13.17
CA LEU A 64 -1.23 -4.61 -11.74
C LEU A 64 0.09 -4.67 -10.97
N LEU A 65 1.09 -5.38 -11.49
CA LEU A 65 2.41 -5.47 -10.87
C LEU A 65 3.10 -4.11 -10.78
N SER A 66 3.07 -3.30 -11.84
CA SER A 66 3.68 -1.96 -11.86
C SER A 66 3.04 -1.01 -10.85
N ILE A 67 1.71 -1.02 -10.72
CA ILE A 67 1.00 -0.21 -9.72
C ILE A 67 1.32 -0.71 -8.31
N SER A 68 1.32 -2.02 -8.09
CA SER A 68 1.73 -2.62 -6.80
C SER A 68 3.15 -2.21 -6.42
N TYR A 69 4.09 -2.19 -7.36
CA TYR A 69 5.46 -1.73 -7.13
C TYR A 69 5.49 -0.26 -6.66
N ARG A 70 4.79 0.64 -7.37
CA ARG A 70 4.74 2.07 -7.05
C ARG A 70 4.10 2.35 -5.69
N LEU A 71 3.03 1.63 -5.35
CA LEU A 71 2.42 1.71 -4.02
C LEU A 71 3.40 1.27 -2.93
N VAL A 72 4.10 0.15 -3.11
CA VAL A 72 5.07 -0.32 -2.10
C VAL A 72 6.26 0.65 -1.96
N GLU A 73 6.75 1.19 -3.09
CA GLU A 73 7.83 2.18 -3.13
C GLU A 73 7.46 3.48 -2.40
N SER A 74 6.24 3.98 -2.58
CA SER A 74 5.80 5.22 -1.92
C SER A 74 5.76 5.11 -0.38
N TRP A 75 5.66 3.89 0.15
CA TRP A 75 5.64 3.61 1.59
C TRP A 75 7.03 3.41 2.23
N GLU A 76 8.12 3.34 1.45
CA GLU A 76 9.47 3.09 2.02
C GLU A 76 9.89 4.15 3.05
N PHE A 77 9.59 5.42 2.79
CA PHE A 77 9.90 6.50 3.72
C PHE A 77 8.81 6.68 4.80
N PRO A 78 7.51 6.84 4.46
CA PRO A 78 6.47 7.05 5.47
C PRO A 78 6.33 5.90 6.48
N SER A 79 6.70 4.67 6.09
CA SER A 79 6.65 3.52 6.99
C SER A 79 7.54 3.63 8.23
N ARG A 80 8.56 4.50 8.22
CA ARG A 80 9.40 4.79 9.39
C ARG A 80 8.63 5.48 10.51
N SER A 81 7.56 6.18 10.16
CA SER A 81 6.69 6.88 11.11
C SER A 81 5.54 6.00 11.61
N LEU A 82 5.30 4.82 11.01
CA LEU A 82 4.30 3.85 11.45
C LEU A 82 4.73 3.25 12.81
N SER A 83 4.37 3.95 13.87
CA SER A 83 4.68 3.58 15.25
C SER A 83 3.39 3.08 15.91
N GLY A 84 3.07 1.79 15.75
CA GLY A 84 1.96 1.20 16.50
C GLY A 84 2.47 0.49 17.74
N GLY A 85 2.36 1.17 18.88
CA GLY A 85 2.51 0.57 20.22
C GLY A 85 3.68 -0.41 20.36
N SER A 86 3.36 -1.67 20.73
CA SER A 86 4.29 -2.75 21.07
C SER A 86 4.94 -3.46 19.88
N ALA A 87 4.56 -3.13 18.63
CA ALA A 87 5.21 -3.70 17.45
C ALA A 87 6.56 -3.00 17.21
N PRO A 88 7.68 -3.73 17.07
CA PRO A 88 8.98 -3.12 16.88
C PRO A 88 8.98 -2.33 15.56
N ARG A 89 9.14 -1.01 15.70
CA ARG A 89 9.24 0.06 14.69
C ARG A 89 10.08 -0.28 13.44
N ASN A 90 10.90 -1.32 13.52
CA ASN A 90 11.90 -1.70 12.53
C ASN A 90 11.49 -2.86 11.61
N GLN A 91 10.28 -3.43 11.74
CA GLN A 91 9.90 -4.60 10.94
C GLN A 91 9.18 -4.29 9.62
N ILE A 92 8.55 -3.11 9.46
CA ILE A 92 7.75 -2.80 8.26
C ILE A 92 8.65 -2.50 7.07
N SER A 93 9.65 -1.63 7.25
CA SER A 93 10.53 -1.18 6.15
C SER A 93 11.28 -2.34 5.46
N PRO A 94 11.89 -3.31 6.19
CA PRO A 94 12.50 -4.48 5.54
C PRO A 94 11.50 -5.33 4.75
N LYS A 95 10.30 -5.56 5.30
CA LYS A 95 9.23 -6.32 4.62
C LYS A 95 8.75 -5.63 3.34
N LEU A 96 8.62 -4.30 3.36
CA LEU A 96 8.30 -3.50 2.17
C LEU A 96 9.41 -3.63 1.12
N SER A 97 10.67 -3.52 1.52
CA SER A 97 11.82 -3.66 0.61
C SER A 97 11.88 -5.05 -0.04
N GLU A 98 11.69 -6.10 0.75
CA GLU A 98 11.61 -7.48 0.26
C GLU A 98 10.44 -7.70 -0.71
N LEU A 99 9.27 -7.12 -0.41
CA LEU A 99 8.10 -7.19 -1.29
C LEU A 99 8.37 -6.43 -2.60
N LYS A 100 8.94 -5.21 -2.52
CA LYS A 100 9.29 -4.38 -3.67
C LYS A 100 10.20 -5.13 -4.64
N THR A 101 11.28 -5.73 -4.12
CA THR A 101 12.21 -6.55 -4.91
C THR A 101 11.50 -7.74 -5.53
N GLY A 102 10.64 -8.43 -4.78
CA GLY A 102 9.84 -9.55 -5.30
C GLY A 102 8.93 -9.15 -6.45
N ILE A 103 8.24 -8.00 -6.35
CA ILE A 103 7.39 -7.47 -7.42
C ILE A 103 8.23 -7.08 -8.64
N LEU A 104 9.38 -6.44 -8.45
CA LEU A 104 10.27 -6.06 -9.55
C LEU A 104 10.75 -7.27 -10.36
N LEU A 105 11.07 -8.38 -9.69
CA LEU A 105 11.43 -9.63 -10.37
C LEU A 105 10.25 -10.21 -11.15
N LEU A 106 9.03 -10.16 -10.61
CA LEU A 106 7.82 -10.57 -11.34
C LEU A 106 7.57 -9.70 -12.57
N ILE A 107 7.76 -8.38 -12.48
CA ILE A 107 7.64 -7.46 -13.62
C ILE A 107 8.60 -7.89 -14.73
N ARG A 108 9.88 -8.09 -14.40
CA ARG A 108 10.91 -8.51 -15.38
C ARG A 108 10.58 -9.85 -16.03
N ALA A 109 10.13 -10.83 -15.23
CA ALA A 109 9.74 -12.15 -15.75
C ALA A 109 8.49 -12.12 -16.66
N ASN A 110 7.68 -11.06 -16.58
CA ASN A 110 6.48 -10.87 -17.41
C ASN A 110 6.70 -9.98 -18.64
N GLN A 111 7.92 -9.50 -18.88
CA GLN A 111 8.25 -8.57 -19.96
C GLN A 111 8.84 -9.24 -21.22
N ASP A 112 9.02 -10.56 -21.24
CA ASP A 112 9.51 -11.28 -22.43
C ASP A 112 8.43 -11.34 -23.53
N GLY A 113 8.42 -10.33 -24.41
CA GLY A 113 7.75 -10.43 -25.72
C GLY A 113 7.29 -9.13 -26.39
N ALA A 114 6.83 -8.11 -25.65
CA ALA A 114 6.41 -6.85 -26.26
C ALA A 114 6.30 -5.74 -25.20
N GLU A 115 6.81 -4.57 -25.57
CA GLU A 115 6.75 -3.30 -24.82
C GLU A 115 7.74 -3.21 -23.64
N LEU A 116 8.97 -2.81 -23.99
CA LEU A 116 9.71 -1.87 -23.15
C LEU A 116 8.74 -0.71 -22.86
N PHE A 117 8.28 -0.60 -21.61
CA PHE A 117 7.69 0.65 -21.16
C PHE A 117 8.68 1.75 -21.53
N PRO A 118 8.24 2.83 -22.19
CA PRO A 118 9.06 4.01 -22.27
C PRO A 118 9.42 4.33 -20.83
N ASP A 119 10.73 4.38 -20.65
CA ASP A 119 11.43 4.85 -19.48
C ASP A 119 10.55 5.80 -18.68
N SER A 120 10.38 5.49 -17.40
CA SER A 120 10.28 6.55 -16.41
C SER A 120 9.50 7.77 -16.89
N SER A 121 8.17 7.67 -17.00
CA SER A 121 7.39 8.80 -16.52
C SER A 121 7.66 8.86 -15.02
N ALA A 122 8.83 9.42 -14.69
CA ALA A 122 9.06 10.24 -13.54
C ALA A 122 7.99 11.34 -13.60
N LEU A 123 6.75 10.97 -13.28
CA LEU A 123 5.99 11.80 -12.40
C LEU A 123 6.93 11.95 -11.22
N GLN A 124 7.60 13.10 -11.17
CA GLN A 124 8.34 13.58 -10.02
C GLN A 124 7.34 13.61 -8.88
N LEU A 125 7.12 12.45 -8.28
CA LEU A 125 6.36 12.31 -7.07
C LEU A 125 7.26 13.02 -6.07
N ALA A 126 6.84 14.22 -5.69
CA ALA A 126 7.48 15.00 -4.65
C ALA A 126 7.79 14.04 -3.49
N PRO A 127 8.94 14.18 -2.79
CA PRO A 127 9.33 13.24 -1.75
C PRO A 127 8.14 13.03 -0.81
N TYR A 128 7.53 11.84 -0.87
CA TYR A 128 6.34 11.48 -0.10
C TYR A 128 6.55 11.69 1.41
N GLY A 129 7.80 11.88 1.82
CA GLY A 129 8.21 12.21 3.17
C GLY A 129 7.88 13.61 3.69
N ASN A 130 7.72 14.63 2.82
CA ASN A 130 7.52 16.00 3.28
C ASN A 130 6.14 16.21 3.95
N TYR A 131 5.10 15.51 3.48
CA TYR A 131 3.75 15.60 4.06
C TYR A 131 3.70 15.08 5.49
N TYR A 132 4.56 14.12 5.86
CA TYR A 132 4.57 13.51 7.20
C TYR A 132 5.60 14.10 8.18
N GLN A 133 6.28 15.19 7.82
CA GLN A 133 7.38 15.76 8.62
C GLN A 133 7.15 17.19 9.18
N SER A 134 6.19 17.97 8.68
CA SER A 134 5.87 19.31 9.21
C SER A 134 4.60 19.32 10.07
N LEU A 135 4.59 20.10 11.17
CA LEU A 135 3.45 20.50 12.05
C LEU A 135 3.30 19.78 13.42
N GLY A 136 2.66 20.51 14.35
CA GLY A 136 2.73 20.36 15.82
C GLY A 136 1.83 19.29 16.46
N ALA A 137 1.82 19.27 17.80
CA ALA A 137 1.36 18.13 18.61
C ALA A 137 -0.13 17.76 18.50
N ASP A 138 -1.05 18.70 18.27
CA ASP A 138 -2.50 18.42 18.16
C ASP A 138 -2.86 17.83 16.77
N GLU A 139 -2.07 18.15 15.75
CA GLU A 139 -2.13 17.51 14.43
C GLU A 139 -1.55 16.09 14.44
N SER A 140 -0.92 15.65 15.54
CA SER A 140 -0.26 14.34 15.61
C SER A 140 -1.23 13.16 15.61
N LEU A 141 -2.40 13.28 16.26
CA LEU A 141 -3.41 12.21 16.31
C LEU A 141 -4.06 12.00 14.94
N ARG A 142 -4.51 13.10 14.32
CA ARG A 142 -5.07 13.09 12.96
C ARG A 142 -4.08 12.53 11.96
N ARG A 143 -2.83 13.00 11.98
CA ARG A 143 -1.78 12.50 11.09
C ARG A 143 -1.46 11.03 11.31
N THR A 144 -1.41 10.58 12.57
CA THR A 144 -1.16 9.17 12.89
C THR A 144 -2.31 8.31 12.38
N TYR A 145 -3.54 8.77 12.57
CA TYR A 145 -4.74 8.12 12.04
C TYR A 145 -4.68 8.03 10.51
N GLU A 146 -4.45 9.15 9.82
CA GLU A 146 -4.33 9.22 8.35
C GLU A 146 -3.22 8.29 7.84
N LEU A 147 -2.03 8.33 8.44
CA LEU A 147 -0.89 7.49 8.04
C LEU A 147 -1.24 6.00 8.17
N LEU A 148 -1.82 5.58 9.30
CA LEU A 148 -2.20 4.19 9.52
C LEU A 148 -3.35 3.75 8.59
N ALA A 149 -4.35 4.61 8.40
CA ALA A 149 -5.49 4.35 7.53
C ALA A 149 -5.06 4.23 6.07
N CYS A 150 -4.20 5.13 5.59
CA CYS A 150 -3.63 5.09 4.26
C CYS A 150 -2.75 3.85 4.05
N PHE A 151 -1.92 3.49 5.03
CA PHE A 151 -1.09 2.29 4.93
C PHE A 151 -1.96 1.03 4.82
N LYS A 152 -2.99 0.92 5.64
CA LYS A 152 -3.97 -0.18 5.59
C LYS A 152 -4.67 -0.23 4.23
N LYS A 153 -5.15 0.92 3.73
CA LYS A 153 -5.81 1.06 2.42
C LYS A 153 -4.92 0.56 1.29
N ASP A 154 -3.67 0.99 1.27
CA ASP A 154 -2.75 0.67 0.18
C ASP A 154 -2.27 -0.77 0.23
N MET A 155 -1.99 -1.32 1.42
CA MET A 155 -1.62 -2.74 1.54
C MET A 155 -2.77 -3.66 1.09
N HIS A 156 -4.02 -3.30 1.38
CA HIS A 156 -5.19 -4.01 0.83
C HIS A 156 -5.26 -3.93 -0.71
N LYS A 157 -5.02 -2.75 -1.30
CA LYS A 157 -4.94 -2.60 -2.77
C LYS A 157 -3.84 -3.48 -3.36
N VAL A 158 -2.62 -3.43 -2.80
CA VAL A 158 -1.49 -4.24 -3.26
C VAL A 158 -1.81 -5.73 -3.13
N GLU A 159 -2.42 -6.19 -2.03
CA GLU A 159 -2.85 -7.58 -1.87
C GLU A 159 -3.83 -8.00 -2.96
N THR A 160 -4.84 -7.16 -3.23
CA THR A 160 -5.85 -7.41 -4.25
C THR A 160 -5.19 -7.57 -5.62
N TYR A 161 -4.35 -6.60 -6.02
CA TYR A 161 -3.68 -6.60 -7.32
C TYR A 161 -2.74 -7.79 -7.49
N LEU A 162 -1.93 -8.12 -6.47
CA LEU A 162 -1.02 -9.27 -6.54
C LEU A 162 -1.77 -10.61 -6.56
N THR A 163 -2.92 -10.70 -5.88
CA THR A 163 -3.77 -11.89 -5.90
C THR A 163 -4.36 -12.09 -7.30
N VAL A 164 -4.92 -11.04 -7.91
CA VAL A 164 -5.44 -11.09 -9.29
C VAL A 164 -4.32 -11.44 -10.29
N ALA A 165 -3.16 -10.78 -10.17
CA ALA A 165 -2.00 -11.06 -11.03
C ALA A 165 -1.55 -12.53 -10.91
N LYS A 166 -1.44 -13.07 -9.69
CA LYS A 166 -1.12 -14.48 -9.44
C LYS A 166 -2.13 -15.41 -10.13
N CYS A 167 -3.43 -15.16 -9.96
CA CYS A 167 -4.47 -16.02 -10.53
C CYS A 167 -4.43 -16.07 -12.05
N ARG A 168 -4.04 -14.97 -12.71
CA ARG A 168 -3.85 -14.97 -14.17
C ARG A 168 -2.57 -15.66 -14.63
N LEU A 169 -1.50 -15.58 -13.84
CA LEU A 169 -0.23 -16.24 -14.15
C LEU A 169 -0.23 -17.74 -13.85
N SER A 170 -1.20 -18.22 -13.07
CA SER A 170 -1.32 -19.62 -12.71
C SER A 170 -2.79 -20.04 -12.81
N PRO A 171 -3.29 -20.38 -14.03
CA PRO A 171 -4.67 -20.79 -14.25
C PRO A 171 -5.09 -22.04 -13.46
N GLU A 172 -4.10 -22.86 -13.08
CA GLU A 172 -4.26 -24.06 -12.23
C GLU A 172 -4.49 -23.72 -10.75
N ALA A 173 -4.25 -22.47 -10.34
CA ALA A 173 -4.64 -22.02 -9.02
C ALA A 173 -6.17 -21.84 -9.02
N ASN A 174 -6.88 -22.64 -8.22
CA ASN A 174 -8.33 -22.52 -8.00
C ASN A 174 -8.66 -21.15 -7.36
N CYS A 175 -8.67 -20.11 -8.17
CA CYS A 175 -8.96 -18.75 -7.77
C CYS A 175 -10.42 -18.42 -8.02
N THR A 176 -11.14 -18.02 -6.98
CA THR A 176 -12.44 -17.37 -7.11
C THR A 176 -12.21 -15.85 -7.17
N LEU A 177 -12.29 -15.25 -8.36
CA LEU A 177 -12.05 -13.81 -8.59
C LEU A 177 -13.31 -12.95 -8.49
#